data_AF-A0A969JRR8-F1
#
_entry.id   AF-A0A969JRR8-F1
#
_cell.length_a   1.000
_cell.length_b   1.000
_cell.length_c   1.000
_cell.angle_alpha   90.00
_cell.angle_beta   90.00
_cell.angle_gamma   90.00
#
_symmetry.space_group_name_H-M   'P 1'
#
loop_
_entity.id
_entity.type
_entity.pdbx_description
1 polymer ?
#
loop_
_entity_poly.entity_id
_entity_poly.type
_entity_poly.pdbx_seq_one_letter_code
_entity_poly.pdbx_strand_id
1 'polypeptide(L)'
;MRNPLSLILLPTLKCNADCEYCFEQKTNDYLTLDQLSSLMCKVLDYMEEKDISASTIYWQGGEIMTLPPQWFESAFSIIRDAAKSRGRWVQHSLQSNMIGYSDKWNPIISKMFGNSVGTSMDFPQSVQKNS
;
A
#
# COMPACT_ATOMS: atom_id res chain seq x y z
N MET A 1 1.51 26.72 3.11
CA MET A 1 1.98 25.31 3.09
C MET A 1 1.31 24.63 1.92
N ARG A 2 2.05 24.10 0.95
CA ARG A 2 1.46 23.34 -0.18
C ARG A 2 0.85 22.04 0.37
N ASN A 3 -0.27 21.62 -0.21
CA ASN A 3 -0.99 20.42 0.23
C ASN A 3 -0.07 19.19 0.14
N PRO A 4 -0.11 18.28 1.12
CA PRO A 4 0.65 17.04 1.05
C PRO A 4 0.16 16.19 -0.12
N LEU A 5 1.09 15.54 -0.83
CA LEU A 5 0.75 14.64 -1.94
C LEU A 5 0.20 13.33 -1.37
N SER A 6 -0.98 12.90 -1.84
CA SER A 6 -1.54 11.59 -1.50
C SER A 6 -1.45 10.67 -2.70
N LEU A 7 -0.82 9.51 -2.54
CA LEU A 7 -0.69 8.47 -3.56
C LEU A 7 -1.46 7.24 -3.10
N ILE A 8 -2.46 6.81 -3.86
CA ILE A 8 -3.06 5.48 -3.68
C ILE A 8 -2.30 4.53 -4.60
N LEU A 9 -1.66 3.53 -4.02
CA LEU A 9 -0.82 2.59 -4.75
C LEU A 9 -1.40 1.18 -4.65
N LEU A 10 -1.64 0.57 -5.81
CA LEU A 10 -2.10 -0.80 -5.95
C LEU A 10 -0.91 -1.65 -6.41
N PRO A 11 -0.12 -2.25 -5.50
CA PRO A 11 1.01 -3.09 -5.88
C PRO A 11 0.56 -4.47 -6.37
N THR A 12 -0.72 -4.80 -6.25
CA THR A 12 -1.31 -6.01 -6.84
C THR A 12 -2.81 -5.84 -7.04
N LEU A 13 -3.36 -6.52 -8.06
CA LEU A 13 -4.80 -6.71 -8.25
C LEU A 13 -5.27 -8.10 -7.81
N LYS A 14 -4.36 -8.92 -7.25
CA LYS A 14 -4.71 -10.23 -6.71
C LYS A 14 -5.46 -10.06 -5.39
N CYS A 15 -6.60 -10.71 -5.26
CA CYS A 15 -7.40 -10.73 -4.04
C CYS A 15 -7.77 -12.17 -3.66
N ASN A 16 -7.82 -12.45 -2.36
CA ASN A 16 -8.26 -13.74 -1.79
C ASN A 16 -9.70 -13.69 -1.24
N ALA A 17 -10.40 -12.57 -1.39
CA ALA A 17 -11.82 -12.41 -1.05
C ALA A 17 -12.68 -12.33 -2.31
N ASP A 18 -13.96 -12.69 -2.21
CA ASP A 18 -14.93 -12.61 -3.29
C ASP A 18 -16.16 -11.75 -2.95
N CYS A 19 -15.90 -10.49 -2.60
CA CYS A 19 -16.96 -9.56 -2.24
C CYS A 19 -17.87 -9.24 -3.45
N GLU A 20 -19.19 -9.43 -3.30
CA GLU A 20 -20.19 -9.20 -4.35
C GLU A 20 -20.19 -7.76 -4.88
N TYR A 21 -19.85 -6.80 -4.02
CA TYR A 21 -19.81 -5.37 -4.34
C TYR A 21 -18.43 -4.89 -4.84
N CYS A 22 -17.45 -5.79 -5.04
CA CYS A 22 -16.13 -5.41 -5.51
C CYS A 22 -16.16 -5.06 -7.00
N PHE A 23 -15.75 -3.83 -7.35
CA PHE A 23 -15.66 -3.38 -8.73
C PHE A 23 -14.29 -3.64 -9.38
N GLU A 24 -13.29 -4.06 -8.62
CA GLU A 24 -11.94 -4.32 -9.15
C GLU A 24 -11.90 -5.60 -9.98
N GLN A 25 -11.29 -5.53 -11.16
CA GLN A 25 -10.98 -6.71 -11.96
C GLN A 25 -9.76 -7.41 -11.37
N LYS A 26 -9.99 -8.55 -10.70
CA LYS A 26 -8.92 -9.33 -10.06
C LYS A 26 -8.04 -9.98 -11.12
N THR A 27 -6.74 -9.72 -11.05
CA THR A 27 -5.72 -10.37 -11.88
C THR A 27 -4.61 -10.93 -10.99
N ASN A 28 -3.64 -11.64 -11.57
CA ASN A 28 -2.44 -12.06 -10.85
C ASN A 28 -1.29 -11.04 -10.96
N ASP A 29 -1.58 -9.84 -11.44
CA ASP A 29 -0.55 -8.82 -11.66
C ASP A 29 -0.05 -8.26 -10.34
N TYR A 30 1.24 -7.95 -10.32
CA TYR A 30 1.89 -7.27 -9.21
C TYR A 30 2.98 -6.31 -9.72
N LEU A 31 3.22 -5.27 -8.94
CA LEU A 31 4.24 -4.27 -9.18
C LEU A 31 5.62 -4.86 -8.83
N THR A 32 6.56 -4.83 -9.77
CA THR A 32 7.94 -5.22 -9.48
C THR A 32 8.67 -4.13 -8.70
N LEU A 33 9.76 -4.48 -8.00
CA LEU A 33 10.55 -3.50 -7.26
C LEU A 33 11.20 -2.46 -8.20
N ASP A 34 11.56 -2.84 -9.43
CA ASP A 34 12.10 -1.90 -10.43
C ASP A 34 11.04 -0.92 -10.94
N GLN A 35 9.81 -1.40 -11.14
CA GLN A 35 8.67 -0.54 -11.48
C GLN A 35 8.35 0.41 -10.32
N LEU A 36 8.36 -0.08 -9.07
CA LEU A 36 8.20 0.76 -7.89
C LEU A 36 9.29 1.82 -7.80
N SER A 37 10.56 1.46 -7.99
CA SER A 37 11.69 2.40 -7.99
C SER A 37 11.50 3.48 -9.05
N SER A 38 11.14 3.09 -10.27
CA SER A 38 10.86 4.01 -11.38
C SER A 38 9.68 4.94 -11.09
N LEU A 39 8.60 4.41 -10.50
CA LEU A 39 7.45 5.19 -10.07
C LEU A 39 7.84 6.22 -9.02
N MET A 40 8.58 5.79 -7.99
CA MET A 40 8.95 6.63 -6.87
C MET A 40 9.94 7.73 -7.26
N CYS A 41 10.84 7.49 -8.21
CA CYS A 41 11.64 8.56 -8.80
C CYS A 41 10.74 9.64 -9.39
N LYS A 42 9.77 9.28 -10.25
CA LYS A 42 8.85 10.25 -10.86
C LYS A 42 8.00 11.00 -9.83
N VAL A 43 7.51 10.30 -8.81
CA VAL A 43 6.74 10.91 -7.70
C VAL A 43 7.59 11.94 -6.96
N LEU A 44 8.84 11.59 -6.63
CA LEU A 44 9.73 12.48 -5.89
C LEU A 44 10.22 13.66 -6.74
N ASP A 45 10.49 13.45 -8.03
CA ASP A 45 10.84 14.52 -8.97
C ASP A 45 9.67 15.53 -9.08
N TYR A 46 8.43 15.04 -9.13
CA TYR A 46 7.24 15.90 -9.09
C TYR A 46 7.13 16.67 -7.76
N MET A 47 7.37 16.00 -6.62
CA MET A 47 7.38 16.65 -5.32
C MET A 47 8.44 17.76 -5.24
N GLU A 48 9.60 17.56 -5.86
CA GLU A 48 10.66 18.57 -5.95
C GLU A 48 10.25 19.76 -6.82
N GLU A 49 9.76 19.50 -8.04
CA GLU A 49 9.26 20.53 -8.96
C GLU A 49 8.16 21.39 -8.33
N LYS A 50 7.29 20.77 -7.53
CA LYS A 50 6.17 21.42 -6.85
C LYS A 50 6.47 21.84 -5.42
N ASP A 51 7.72 21.77 -4.95
CA ASP A 51 8.11 22.09 -3.56
C ASP A 51 7.15 21.51 -2.51
N ILE A 52 6.83 20.22 -2.65
CA ILE A 52 6.02 19.44 -1.71
C ILE A 52 6.98 18.69 -0.80
N SER A 53 6.91 18.94 0.51
CA SER A 53 7.85 18.34 1.48
C SER A 53 7.46 16.93 1.93
N ALA A 54 6.16 16.59 1.88
CA ALA A 54 5.64 15.35 2.42
C ALA A 54 4.60 14.69 1.51
N SER A 55 4.60 13.36 1.49
CA SER A 55 3.56 12.56 0.87
C SER A 55 3.08 11.43 1.78
N THR A 56 1.88 10.93 1.52
CA THR A 56 1.36 9.70 2.12
C THR A 56 1.02 8.71 1.02
N ILE A 57 1.53 7.48 1.15
CA ILE A 57 1.19 6.35 0.29
C ILE A 57 0.15 5.51 1.02
N TYR A 58 -1.03 5.39 0.41
CA TYR A 58 -2.09 4.48 0.81
C TYR A 58 -1.93 3.18 0.01
N TRP A 59 -1.52 2.13 0.70
CA TRP A 59 -1.30 0.80 0.11
C TRP A 59 -2.64 0.07 0.08
N GLN A 60 -3.17 -0.14 -1.13
CA GLN A 60 -4.46 -0.78 -1.42
C GLN A 60 -4.31 -1.73 -2.62
N GLY A 61 -5.42 -2.18 -3.20
CA GLY A 61 -5.47 -3.06 -4.37
C GLY A 61 -6.40 -4.22 -4.10
N GLY A 62 -6.16 -5.34 -4.79
CA GLY A 62 -6.97 -6.54 -4.57
C GLY A 62 -6.92 -6.97 -3.11
N GLU A 63 -5.77 -7.48 -2.66
CA GLU A 63 -5.44 -7.68 -1.25
C GLU A 63 -3.92 -7.63 -1.06
N ILE A 64 -3.47 -6.67 -0.26
CA ILE A 64 -2.06 -6.43 0.02
C ILE A 64 -1.36 -7.67 0.58
N MET A 65 -2.01 -8.39 1.49
CA MET A 65 -1.42 -9.54 2.16
C MET A 65 -1.29 -10.79 1.27
N THR A 66 -1.65 -10.70 -0.02
CA THR A 66 -1.33 -11.73 -1.02
C THR A 66 0.13 -11.65 -1.51
N LEU A 67 0.79 -10.51 -1.32
CA LEU A 67 2.22 -10.34 -1.52
C LEU A 67 3.00 -10.76 -0.27
N PRO A 68 4.25 -11.27 -0.41
CA PRO A 68 5.05 -11.64 0.76
C PRO A 68 5.53 -10.38 1.53
N PRO A 69 5.61 -10.42 2.89
CA PRO A 69 6.13 -9.30 3.69
C PRO A 69 7.51 -8.80 3.25
N GLN A 70 8.37 -9.69 2.74
CA GLN A 70 9.70 -9.37 2.24
C GLN A 70 9.69 -8.39 1.05
N TRP A 71 8.62 -8.43 0.24
CA TRP A 71 8.42 -7.46 -0.83
C TRP A 71 8.20 -6.06 -0.25
N PHE A 72 7.41 -5.94 0.84
CA PHE A 72 7.20 -4.67 1.54
C PHE A 72 8.44 -4.17 2.27
N GLU A 73 9.25 -5.06 2.83
CA GLU A 73 10.56 -4.69 3.42
C GLU A 73 11.48 -4.05 2.38
N SER A 74 11.51 -4.63 1.18
CA SER A 74 12.30 -4.11 0.05
C SER A 74 11.73 -2.79 -0.46
N ALA A 75 10.41 -2.73 -0.67
CA ALA A 75 9.69 -1.52 -1.09
C ALA A 75 9.91 -0.36 -0.12
N PHE A 76 9.79 -0.62 1.19
CA PHE A 76 10.02 0.39 2.22
C PHE A 76 11.44 0.93 2.20
N SER A 77 12.43 0.05 2.03
CA SER A 77 13.85 0.46 1.94
C SER A 77 14.09 1.35 0.72
N ILE A 78 13.59 0.95 -0.46
CA ILE A 78 13.69 1.74 -1.70
C ILE A 78 13.06 3.13 -1.51
N ILE A 79 11.84 3.20 -1.01
CA ILE A 79 11.11 4.47 -0.85
C ILE A 79 11.80 5.36 0.18
N ARG A 80 12.15 4.81 1.35
CA ARG A 80 12.81 5.55 2.43
C ARG A 80 14.13 6.16 1.95
N ASP A 81 14.97 5.38 1.29
CA ASP A 81 16.30 5.82 0.88
C ASP A 81 16.21 6.87 -0.23
N ALA A 82 15.30 6.68 -1.20
CA ALA A 82 15.04 7.65 -2.27
C ALA A 82 14.41 8.96 -1.78
N ALA A 83 13.53 8.91 -0.78
CA ALA A 83 12.92 10.09 -0.18
C ALA A 83 13.94 10.85 0.68
N LYS A 84 14.73 10.14 1.49
CA LYS A 84 15.77 10.70 2.34
C LYS A 84 16.83 11.45 1.53
N SER A 85 17.28 10.89 0.40
CA SER A 85 18.28 11.54 -0.45
C SER A 85 17.82 12.87 -1.05
N ARG A 86 16.51 13.08 -1.17
CA ARG A 86 15.87 14.31 -1.68
C ARG A 86 15.29 15.20 -0.57
N GLY A 87 15.53 14.87 0.70
CA GLY A 87 14.99 15.62 1.84
C GLY A 87 13.45 15.61 1.91
N ARG A 88 12.80 14.55 1.41
CA ARG A 88 11.34 14.40 1.41
C ARG A 88 10.89 13.40 2.48
N TRP A 89 9.69 13.62 3.00
CA TRP A 89 9.05 12.71 3.95
C TRP A 89 7.96 11.89 3.26
N VAL A 90 7.94 10.58 3.51
CA VAL A 90 6.91 9.68 2.97
C VAL A 90 6.33 8.87 4.12
N GLN A 91 5.02 9.01 4.32
CA GLN A 91 4.24 8.22 5.26
C GLN A 91 3.56 7.05 4.53
N HIS A 92 3.24 5.99 5.26
CA HIS A 92 2.60 4.81 4.70
C HIS A 92 1.37 4.44 5.53
N SER A 93 0.26 4.19 4.86
CA SER A 93 -0.99 3.72 5.44
C SER A 93 -1.40 2.42 4.75
N LEU A 94 -1.66 1.37 5.53
CA LEU A 94 -2.03 0.06 5.01
C LEU A 94 -3.55 -0.14 5.05
N GLN A 95 -4.14 -0.65 3.96
CA GLN A 95 -5.49 -1.21 3.92
C GLN A 95 -5.40 -2.71 3.61
N SER A 96 -6.12 -3.55 4.36
CA SER A 96 -6.19 -4.99 4.12
C SER A 96 -7.50 -5.58 4.61
N ASN A 97 -8.01 -6.60 3.92
CA ASN A 97 -9.11 -7.44 4.39
C ASN A 97 -8.71 -8.33 5.59
N MET A 98 -7.42 -8.38 5.95
CA MET A 98 -6.84 -9.11 7.07
C MET A 98 -6.98 -10.65 7.01
N ILE A 99 -7.59 -11.22 5.96
CA ILE A 99 -7.76 -12.69 5.81
C ILE A 99 -6.39 -13.37 5.69
N GLY A 100 -5.44 -12.73 5.00
CA GLY A 100 -4.08 -13.24 4.80
C GLY A 100 -3.11 -12.95 5.95
N TYR A 101 -3.59 -12.36 7.04
CA TYR A 101 -2.74 -11.95 8.15
C TYR A 101 -2.09 -13.15 8.86
N SER A 102 -0.83 -12.96 9.27
CA SER A 102 -0.10 -13.82 10.20
C SER A 102 0.98 -12.99 10.89
N ASP A 103 1.55 -13.50 11.98
CA ASP A 103 2.58 -12.78 12.75
C ASP A 103 3.85 -12.42 11.96
N LYS A 104 4.03 -13.02 10.78
CA LYS A 104 5.07 -12.64 9.82
C LYS A 104 4.95 -11.18 9.35
N TRP A 105 3.77 -10.58 9.46
CA TRP A 105 3.52 -9.18 9.11
C TRP A 105 3.87 -8.19 10.23
N ASN A 106 3.98 -8.64 11.48
CA ASN A 106 4.24 -7.76 12.63
C ASN A 106 5.48 -6.87 12.45
N PRO A 107 6.63 -7.37 11.98
CA PRO A 107 7.82 -6.53 11.81
C PRO A 107 7.59 -5.39 10.82
N ILE A 108 6.92 -5.65 9.70
CA ILE A 108 6.70 -4.63 8.67
C ILE A 108 5.56 -3.67 9.05
N ILE A 109 4.49 -4.17 9.71
CA ILE A 109 3.43 -3.34 10.28
C ILE A 109 3.97 -2.33 11.28
N SER A 110 4.86 -2.79 12.16
CA SER A 110 5.49 -1.91 13.14
C SER A 110 6.41 -0.88 12.48
N LYS A 111 7.30 -1.31 11.58
CA LYS A 111 8.34 -0.45 11.01
C LYS A 111 7.83 0.52 9.94
N MET A 112 6.94 0.07 9.06
CA MET A 112 6.50 0.81 7.88
C MET A 112 5.17 1.53 8.12
N PHE A 113 4.23 0.87 8.80
CA PHE A 113 2.85 1.33 8.94
C PHE A 113 2.52 1.89 10.33
N GLY A 114 3.52 2.06 11.20
CA GLY A 114 3.35 2.69 12.51
C GLY A 114 2.41 1.92 13.44
N ASN A 115 2.43 0.58 13.39
CA ASN A 115 1.50 -0.30 14.11
C ASN A 115 0.02 -0.08 13.77
N SER A 116 -0.30 0.48 12.59
CA SER A 116 -1.67 0.72 12.15
C SER A 116 -2.00 -0.04 10.88
N VAL A 117 -3.20 -0.63 10.85
CA VAL A 117 -3.78 -1.29 9.68
C VAL A 117 -5.24 -0.89 9.57
N GLY A 118 -5.63 -0.31 8.44
CA GLY A 118 -7.03 -0.11 8.09
C GLY A 118 -7.61 -1.42 7.55
N THR A 119 -8.80 -1.79 8.00
CA THR A 119 -9.45 -3.02 7.56
C THR A 119 -10.88 -2.81 7.10
N SER A 120 -11.27 -3.56 6.06
CA SER A 120 -12.63 -3.59 5.54
C SER A 120 -13.48 -4.51 6.41
N MET A 121 -14.54 -3.96 6.99
CA MET A 121 -15.48 -4.72 7.82
C MET A 121 -16.90 -4.28 7.50
N ASP A 122 -17.68 -5.19 6.94
CA ASP A 122 -19.11 -4.98 6.72
C ASP A 122 -19.88 -5.34 7.99
N PHE A 123 -20.45 -4.33 8.66
CA PHE A 123 -21.26 -4.51 9.86
C PHE A 123 -22.61 -3.77 9.76
N PRO A 124 -23.73 -4.37 10.21
CA PRO A 124 -23.88 -5.78 10.60
C PRO A 124 -23.78 -6.69 9.38
N GLN A 125 -23.39 -7.95 9.61
CA GLN A 125 -23.29 -8.99 8.58
C GLN A 125 -24.70 -9.42 8.12
N SER A 126 -25.47 -8.53 7.51
CA SER A 126 -26.74 -8.90 6.89
C SER A 126 -26.45 -9.58 5.54
N VAL A 127 -26.68 -10.90 5.53
CA VAL A 127 -26.76 -11.80 4.37
C VAL A 127 -25.41 -12.42 3.92
N GLN A 128 -24.99 -13.49 4.61
CA GLN A 128 -24.33 -14.60 3.93
C GLN A 128 -25.38 -15.26 3.02
N LYS A 129 -25.35 -14.97 1.71
CA LYS A 129 -26.01 -15.85 0.74
C LYS A 129 -25.09 -17.05 0.52
N ASN A 130 -25.43 -18.17 1.15
CA ASN A 130 -24.93 -19.47 0.75
C ASN A 130 -25.16 -19.63 -0.76
N SER A 131 -24.08 -19.84 -1.51
CA SER A 131 -24.11 -20.32 -2.90
C SER A 131 -23.14 -21.49 -3.00
#